data_AF-A0ABD3WMF7-F1
#
_entry.id   AF-A0ABD3WMF7-F1
#
_cell.length_a   1.000
_cell.length_b   1.000
_cell.length_c   1.000
_cell.angle_alpha   90.00
_cell.angle_beta   90.00
_cell.angle_gamma   90.00
#
_symmetry.space_group_name_H-M   'P 1'
#
loop_
_entity.id
_entity.type
_entity.pdbx_description
1 polymer ?
#
loop_
_entity_poly.entity_id
_entity_poly.type
_entity_poly.pdbx_seq_one_letter_code
_entity_poly.pdbx_strand_id
1 'polypeptide(L)'
;ESKVFELIYSINRDGCNPAVFHQLCNNKGPTVTVLYNTDGSVFGGYTSIPWRSSNAYQVDYKAFLFRLWFIGQPKYTKFPAKGGNSAIYDYATVGPFFGAGHDLGTFNTTLNKSGNYFTFTHGLTINNSYDFRNVLVQEINNGHTKIEELQVYKITDGPDLQLLEPWRPMPEWNLRLLETLKDEVQNFAPIEELRISQMKLLLIGPVGGGKSSFFNTINSIFRGHVTSQACSGSAEHSLTTK
;
A
#
# COMPACT_ATOMS: atom_id res chain seq x y z
N GLU A 1 -6.50 0.23 -14.67
CA GLU A 1 -7.28 -0.40 -13.58
C GLU A 1 -6.78 0.02 -12.20
N SER A 2 -7.60 0.79 -11.49
CA SER A 2 -7.38 1.08 -10.08
C SER A 2 -7.72 -0.17 -9.24
N LYS A 3 -7.10 -0.32 -8.06
CA LYS A 3 -7.46 -1.37 -7.10
C LYS A 3 -8.05 -0.71 -5.85
N VAL A 4 -9.13 -1.27 -5.34
CA VAL A 4 -9.77 -0.84 -4.09
C VAL A 4 -9.47 -1.87 -3.02
N PHE A 5 -9.05 -1.37 -1.86
CA PHE A 5 -8.73 -2.17 -0.67
C PHE A 5 -9.82 -1.95 0.37
N GLU A 6 -10.52 -3.02 0.73
CA GLU A 6 -11.59 -3.01 1.74
C GLU A 6 -11.11 -3.79 2.97
N LEU A 7 -11.07 -3.14 4.14
CA LEU A 7 -10.68 -3.81 5.39
C LEU A 7 -11.77 -4.81 5.81
N ILE A 8 -11.45 -6.10 5.74
CA ILE A 8 -12.40 -7.17 6.07
C ILE A 8 -12.11 -7.81 7.43
N TYR A 9 -10.88 -7.72 7.94
CA TYR A 9 -10.50 -8.27 9.23
C TYR A 9 -9.39 -7.45 9.90
N SER A 10 -9.48 -7.24 11.22
CA SER A 10 -8.43 -6.67 12.07
C SER A 10 -8.38 -7.39 13.39
N ILE A 11 -7.19 -7.75 13.88
CA ILE A 11 -7.05 -8.44 15.18
C ILE A 11 -7.46 -7.56 16.37
N ASN A 12 -7.35 -6.24 16.25
CA ASN A 12 -7.80 -5.32 17.30
C ASN A 12 -9.32 -5.16 17.35
N ARG A 13 -10.00 -5.34 16.21
CA ARG A 13 -11.47 -5.29 16.12
C ARG A 13 -12.12 -6.65 16.37
N ASP A 14 -11.56 -7.69 15.75
CA ASP A 14 -12.19 -9.02 15.62
C ASP A 14 -11.52 -10.08 16.50
N GLY A 15 -10.42 -9.74 17.18
CA GLY A 15 -9.63 -10.67 17.99
C GLY A 15 -8.81 -11.68 17.17
N CYS A 16 -7.78 -12.27 17.77
CA CYS A 16 -6.97 -13.30 17.11
C CYS A 16 -7.65 -14.66 17.22
N ASN A 17 -8.72 -14.92 16.47
CA ASN A 17 -9.46 -16.19 16.50
C ASN A 17 -9.60 -16.77 15.07
N PRO A 18 -9.07 -17.99 14.80
CA PRO A 18 -9.14 -18.61 13.47
C PRO A 18 -10.56 -18.75 12.90
N ALA A 19 -11.54 -19.09 13.74
CA ALA A 19 -12.92 -19.25 13.30
C ALA A 19 -13.52 -17.90 12.84
N VAL A 20 -13.21 -16.81 13.57
CA VAL A 20 -13.64 -15.46 13.21
C VAL A 20 -12.95 -14.98 11.94
N PHE A 21 -11.64 -15.25 11.79
CA PHE A 21 -10.90 -14.96 10.57
C PHE A 21 -11.56 -15.62 9.35
N HIS A 22 -11.85 -16.92 9.40
CA HIS A 22 -12.46 -17.63 8.29
C HIS A 22 -13.92 -17.21 8.04
N GLN A 23 -14.67 -16.86 9.08
CA GLN A 23 -16.01 -16.29 8.92
C GLN A 23 -15.98 -14.99 8.08
N LEU A 24 -14.97 -14.14 8.30
CA LEU A 24 -14.87 -12.83 7.65
C LEU A 24 -14.13 -12.87 6.31
N CYS A 25 -13.11 -13.73 6.17
CA CYS A 25 -12.19 -13.73 5.04
C CYS A 25 -12.46 -14.79 3.97
N ASN A 26 -13.20 -15.86 4.28
CA ASN A 26 -13.47 -16.90 3.29
C ASN A 26 -14.28 -16.37 2.11
N ASN A 27 -13.92 -16.84 0.91
CA ASN A 27 -14.58 -16.53 -0.35
C ASN A 27 -14.64 -15.03 -0.70
N LYS A 28 -13.75 -14.20 -0.13
CA LYS A 28 -13.69 -12.76 -0.42
C LYS A 28 -12.88 -12.39 -1.66
N GLY A 29 -12.19 -13.36 -2.28
CA GLY A 29 -11.33 -13.13 -3.43
C GLY A 29 -9.87 -12.87 -3.01
N PRO A 30 -9.07 -12.17 -3.84
CA PRO A 30 -7.71 -11.81 -3.50
C PRO A 30 -7.63 -10.96 -2.21
N THR A 31 -6.63 -11.21 -1.39
CA THR A 31 -6.43 -10.45 -0.13
C THR A 31 -4.97 -10.06 0.10
N VAL A 32 -4.76 -8.92 0.75
CA VAL A 32 -3.49 -8.54 1.37
C VAL A 32 -3.61 -8.63 2.87
N THR A 33 -2.71 -9.37 3.50
CA THR A 33 -2.50 -9.39 4.96
C THR A 33 -1.32 -8.48 5.30
N VAL A 34 -1.52 -7.53 6.20
CA VAL A 34 -0.50 -6.58 6.68
C VAL A 34 -0.32 -6.75 8.19
N LEU A 35 0.92 -6.87 8.64
CA LEU A 35 1.31 -6.96 10.05
C LEU A 35 2.13 -5.74 10.45
N TYR A 36 1.84 -5.23 11.64
CA TYR A 36 2.54 -4.13 12.30
C TYR A 36 3.15 -4.70 13.59
N ASN A 37 4.48 -4.76 13.69
CA ASN A 37 5.13 -5.21 14.92
C ASN A 37 5.46 -4.02 15.85
N THR A 38 5.80 -4.33 17.11
CA THR A 38 6.10 -3.33 18.15
C THR A 38 7.32 -2.46 17.89
N ASP A 39 8.13 -2.80 16.88
CA ASP A 39 9.36 -2.09 16.56
C ASP A 39 9.17 -1.13 15.37
N GLY A 40 7.95 -1.02 14.83
CA GLY A 40 7.67 -0.18 13.66
C GLY A 40 8.06 -0.83 12.34
N SER A 41 8.18 -2.15 12.29
CA SER A 41 8.32 -2.92 11.04
C SER A 41 6.94 -3.30 10.50
N VAL A 42 6.77 -3.17 9.19
CA VAL A 42 5.52 -3.47 8.48
C VAL A 42 5.82 -4.47 7.37
N PHE A 43 5.18 -5.63 7.43
CA PHE A 43 5.40 -6.75 6.53
C PHE A 43 4.12 -7.55 6.35
N GLY A 44 4.08 -8.49 5.42
CA GLY A 44 2.85 -9.21 5.15
C GLY A 44 2.90 -10.12 3.94
N GLY A 45 1.71 -10.53 3.49
CA GLY A 45 1.54 -11.46 2.38
C GLY A 45 0.34 -11.10 1.52
N TYR A 46 0.45 -11.38 0.22
CA TYR A 46 -0.61 -11.29 -0.76
C TYR A 46 -0.95 -12.68 -1.29
N THR A 47 -2.25 -12.95 -1.42
CA THR A 47 -2.79 -14.09 -2.15
C THR A 47 -3.78 -13.61 -3.21
N SER A 48 -3.67 -14.17 -4.41
CA SER A 48 -4.60 -13.97 -5.52
C SER A 48 -5.80 -14.91 -5.47
N ILE A 49 -5.72 -15.98 -4.68
CA ILE A 49 -6.81 -16.92 -4.45
C ILE A 49 -7.57 -16.59 -3.16
N PRO A 50 -8.88 -16.88 -3.10
CA PRO A 50 -9.65 -16.73 -1.87
C PRO A 50 -9.28 -17.78 -0.82
N TRP A 51 -9.34 -17.40 0.45
CA TRP A 51 -9.40 -18.35 1.58
C TRP A 51 -10.68 -19.18 1.49
N ARG A 52 -10.60 -20.47 1.80
CA ARG A 52 -11.74 -21.40 1.70
C ARG A 52 -11.84 -22.34 2.90
N SER A 53 -10.88 -22.34 3.81
CA SER A 53 -10.74 -23.38 4.82
C SER A 53 -10.67 -24.78 4.18
N SER A 54 -9.94 -24.91 3.07
CA SER A 54 -9.83 -26.17 2.31
C SER A 54 -9.16 -27.31 3.08
N ASN A 55 -8.55 -27.04 4.25
CA ASN A 55 -7.76 -27.99 5.04
C ASN A 55 -6.64 -28.63 4.22
N ALA A 56 -6.02 -27.82 3.36
CA ALA A 56 -4.95 -28.22 2.49
C ALA A 56 -4.06 -27.04 2.14
N TYR A 57 -2.88 -27.34 1.64
CA TYR A 57 -2.07 -26.37 0.93
C TYR A 57 -2.72 -25.98 -0.40
N GLN A 58 -2.64 -24.70 -0.76
CA GLN A 58 -3.16 -24.18 -2.01
C GLN A 58 -2.05 -23.63 -2.91
N VAL A 59 -2.23 -23.83 -4.20
CA VAL A 59 -1.35 -23.32 -5.26
C VAL A 59 -1.72 -21.86 -5.54
N ASP A 60 -0.74 -20.97 -5.46
CA ASP A 60 -0.89 -19.60 -5.94
C ASP A 60 0.45 -19.06 -6.45
N TYR A 61 0.60 -19.04 -7.78
CA TYR A 61 1.81 -18.52 -8.43
C TYR A 61 1.92 -16.99 -8.38
N LYS A 62 0.83 -16.29 -8.06
CA LYS A 62 0.81 -14.83 -7.93
C LYS A 62 1.01 -14.38 -6.48
N ALA A 63 1.00 -15.31 -5.52
CA ALA A 63 1.26 -15.01 -4.13
C ALA A 63 2.69 -14.48 -3.93
N PHE A 64 2.84 -13.57 -2.96
CA PHE A 64 4.14 -13.06 -2.53
C PHE A 64 4.06 -12.56 -1.09
N LEU A 65 5.18 -12.65 -0.39
CA LEU A 65 5.38 -11.92 0.87
C LEU A 65 6.02 -10.56 0.59
N PHE A 66 5.92 -9.65 1.54
CA PHE A 66 6.54 -8.33 1.40
C PHE A 66 6.96 -7.74 2.74
N ARG A 67 7.86 -6.76 2.63
CA ARG A 67 8.23 -5.80 3.67
C ARG A 67 8.03 -4.40 3.11
N LEU A 68 7.44 -3.51 3.91
CA LEU A 68 7.25 -2.09 3.60
C LEU A 68 8.11 -1.21 4.50
N TRP A 69 8.24 -1.56 5.79
CA TRP A 69 9.01 -0.82 6.78
C TRP A 69 9.85 -1.78 7.63
N PHE A 70 11.02 -1.30 8.08
CA PHE A 70 11.89 -1.98 9.03
C PHE A 70 12.35 -0.98 10.09
N ILE A 71 12.00 -1.24 11.35
CA ILE A 71 12.37 -0.42 12.51
C ILE A 71 12.08 1.08 12.27
N GLY A 72 10.83 1.39 11.89
CA GLY A 72 10.38 2.77 11.64
C GLY A 72 10.96 3.43 10.40
N GLN A 73 11.68 2.70 9.53
CA GLN A 73 12.24 3.22 8.28
C GLN A 73 11.63 2.51 7.05
N PRO A 74 11.31 3.24 5.97
CA PRO A 74 10.86 2.62 4.73
C PRO A 74 11.88 1.62 4.16
N LYS A 75 11.44 0.38 3.89
CA LYS A 75 12.27 -0.68 3.32
C LYS A 75 11.44 -1.66 2.50
N TYR A 76 11.27 -1.35 1.22
CA TYR A 76 10.39 -2.11 0.32
C TYR A 76 11.08 -3.35 -0.25
N THR A 77 10.49 -4.52 -0.04
CA THR A 77 11.00 -5.77 -0.63
C THR A 77 9.84 -6.72 -0.87
N LYS A 78 9.79 -7.33 -2.07
CA LYS A 78 8.79 -8.34 -2.45
C LYS A 78 9.47 -9.70 -2.51
N PHE A 79 8.94 -10.72 -1.83
CA PHE A 79 9.45 -12.09 -1.81
C PHE A 79 8.47 -12.99 -2.59
N PRO A 80 8.77 -13.34 -3.85
CA PRO A 80 7.85 -14.11 -4.67
C PRO A 80 7.73 -15.55 -4.17
N ALA A 81 6.57 -16.18 -4.40
CA ALA A 81 6.46 -17.62 -4.26
C ALA A 81 7.44 -18.32 -5.22
N LYS A 82 8.10 -19.39 -4.76
CA LYS A 82 9.02 -20.22 -5.57
C LYS A 82 8.30 -21.07 -6.62
N GLY A 83 6.96 -21.08 -6.59
CA GLY A 83 6.12 -22.02 -7.33
C GLY A 83 5.83 -23.29 -6.52
N GLY A 84 4.98 -24.17 -7.07
CA GLY A 84 4.55 -25.41 -6.43
C GLY A 84 3.20 -25.31 -5.72
N ASN A 85 2.81 -26.40 -5.06
CA ASN A 85 1.44 -26.58 -4.55
C ASN A 85 1.19 -26.06 -3.13
N SER A 86 2.10 -25.23 -2.60
CA SER A 86 2.11 -24.89 -1.17
C SER A 86 2.33 -23.40 -0.86
N ALA A 87 1.75 -22.52 -1.66
CA ALA A 87 1.86 -21.07 -1.45
C ALA A 87 1.03 -20.59 -0.25
N ILE A 88 -0.16 -21.16 -0.04
CA ILE A 88 -1.09 -20.78 1.04
C ILE A 88 -1.42 -22.01 1.88
N TYR A 89 -1.45 -21.87 3.21
CA TYR A 89 -1.88 -22.91 4.13
C TYR A 89 -3.32 -22.61 4.60
N ASP A 90 -4.31 -23.16 3.90
CA ASP A 90 -5.73 -22.79 4.05
C ASP A 90 -6.48 -23.77 4.97
N TYR A 91 -6.00 -23.93 6.20
CA TYR A 91 -6.64 -24.78 7.22
C TYR A 91 -7.60 -23.97 8.07
N ALA A 92 -8.79 -24.52 8.35
CA ALA A 92 -9.83 -23.84 9.14
C ALA A 92 -9.39 -23.44 10.57
N THR A 93 -8.32 -24.04 11.07
CA THR A 93 -7.80 -23.90 12.43
C THR A 93 -6.71 -22.84 12.57
N VAL A 94 -6.39 -22.11 11.49
CA VAL A 94 -5.37 -21.06 11.51
C VAL A 94 -5.91 -19.72 11.04
N GLY A 95 -5.23 -18.64 11.41
CA GLY A 95 -5.37 -17.35 10.75
C GLY A 95 -4.73 -17.37 9.34
N PRO A 96 -4.35 -16.21 8.80
CA PRO A 96 -3.68 -16.18 7.51
C PRO A 96 -2.27 -16.78 7.61
N PHE A 97 -2.03 -17.90 6.92
CA PHE A 97 -0.73 -18.56 6.83
C PHE A 97 -0.28 -18.69 5.37
N PHE A 98 0.98 -18.36 5.13
CA PHE A 98 1.62 -18.47 3.82
C PHE A 98 2.78 -19.46 3.88
N GLY A 99 2.82 -20.38 2.92
CA GLY A 99 3.93 -21.30 2.69
C GLY A 99 3.85 -22.63 3.45
N ALA A 100 4.48 -23.67 2.88
CA ALA A 100 4.61 -25.02 3.42
C ALA A 100 5.20 -25.05 4.83
N GLY A 101 6.28 -24.30 5.04
CA GLY A 101 6.96 -24.18 6.34
C GLY A 101 6.46 -23.03 7.20
N HIS A 102 5.24 -22.53 6.92
CA HIS A 102 4.68 -21.36 7.59
C HIS A 102 5.64 -20.16 7.46
N ASP A 103 6.06 -19.88 6.22
CA ASP A 103 7.01 -18.82 5.90
C ASP A 103 6.54 -17.45 6.40
N LEU A 104 5.22 -17.24 6.41
CA LEU A 104 4.56 -16.26 7.27
C LEU A 104 3.42 -16.97 7.99
N GLY A 105 3.68 -17.39 9.23
CA GLY A 105 2.68 -17.90 10.16
C GLY A 105 2.17 -16.83 11.11
N THR A 106 0.93 -16.97 11.55
CA THR A 106 0.28 -16.03 12.47
C THR A 106 -0.19 -16.73 13.74
N PHE A 107 -1.49 -16.96 13.89
CA PHE A 107 -2.09 -17.60 15.06
C PHE A 107 -2.89 -18.84 14.66
N ASN A 108 -2.85 -19.87 15.49
CA ASN A 108 -3.60 -21.13 15.32
C ASN A 108 -4.52 -21.44 16.51
N THR A 109 -4.63 -20.48 17.42
CA THR A 109 -5.47 -20.54 18.63
C THR A 109 -6.02 -19.13 18.90
N THR A 110 -6.93 -19.02 19.87
CA THR A 110 -7.37 -17.70 20.33
C THR A 110 -6.29 -17.06 21.20
N LEU A 111 -5.80 -15.88 20.79
CA LEU A 111 -4.78 -15.14 21.55
C LEU A 111 -5.39 -13.96 22.30
N ASN A 112 -4.91 -13.76 23.53
CA ASN A 112 -5.20 -12.58 24.32
C ASN A 112 -4.13 -11.51 24.09
N LYS A 113 -4.55 -10.25 24.12
CA LYS A 113 -3.65 -9.12 24.01
C LYS A 113 -2.83 -8.95 25.29
N SER A 114 -1.53 -8.71 25.16
CA SER A 114 -0.61 -8.37 26.24
C SER A 114 -0.21 -6.90 26.11
N GLY A 115 -0.83 -6.03 26.91
CA GLY A 115 -0.68 -4.58 26.76
C GLY A 115 -1.18 -4.13 25.38
N ASN A 116 -0.26 -3.66 24.53
CA ASN A 116 -0.58 -3.12 23.21
C ASN A 116 -0.37 -4.10 22.04
N TYR A 117 0.10 -5.32 22.31
CA TYR A 117 0.44 -6.29 21.27
C TYR A 117 -0.13 -7.68 21.55
N PHE A 118 -0.20 -8.50 20.51
CA PHE A 118 -0.40 -9.94 20.57
C PHE A 118 0.93 -10.63 20.31
N THR A 119 1.21 -11.73 21.02
CA THR A 119 2.36 -12.59 20.70
C THR A 119 1.85 -13.72 19.81
N PHE A 120 2.16 -13.66 18.52
CA PHE A 120 1.76 -14.71 17.59
C PHE A 120 2.51 -16.02 17.90
N THR A 121 1.79 -17.14 17.73
CA THR A 121 2.35 -18.49 17.97
C THR A 121 3.37 -18.89 16.91
N HIS A 122 3.27 -18.29 15.73
CA HIS A 122 4.19 -18.47 14.62
C HIS A 122 4.69 -17.10 14.15
N GLY A 123 5.76 -17.13 13.36
CA GLY A 123 6.39 -15.93 12.81
C GLY A 123 6.84 -16.17 11.38
N LEU A 124 7.97 -15.58 11.02
CA LEU A 124 8.59 -15.79 9.72
C LEU A 124 9.52 -17.01 9.77
N THR A 125 9.35 -17.89 8.80
CA THR A 125 10.29 -18.98 8.48
C THR A 125 10.82 -18.75 7.07
N ILE A 126 12.09 -19.02 6.83
CA ILE A 126 12.75 -18.61 5.60
C ILE A 126 12.83 -19.74 4.59
N ASN A 127 12.63 -19.39 3.32
CA ASN A 127 13.03 -20.17 2.16
C ASN A 127 12.34 -21.53 1.95
N ASN A 128 11.14 -21.79 2.49
CA ASN A 128 10.39 -22.99 2.11
C ASN A 128 9.64 -22.78 0.78
N SER A 129 8.60 -21.95 0.80
CA SER A 129 7.71 -21.69 -0.34
C SER A 129 7.89 -20.32 -0.96
N TYR A 130 8.53 -19.38 -0.25
CA TYR A 130 8.85 -18.04 -0.73
C TYR A 130 10.35 -17.83 -0.82
N ASP A 131 10.79 -17.11 -1.85
CA ASP A 131 12.20 -16.73 -2.03
C ASP A 131 12.49 -15.42 -1.28
N PHE A 132 13.17 -15.56 -0.15
CA PHE A 132 13.57 -14.42 0.68
C PHE A 132 14.84 -13.72 0.17
N ARG A 133 15.46 -14.21 -0.92
CA ARG A 133 16.68 -13.63 -1.52
C ARG A 133 17.80 -13.41 -0.52
N ASN A 134 18.00 -14.38 0.37
CA ASN A 134 18.97 -14.36 1.46
C ASN A 134 18.75 -13.26 2.53
N VAL A 135 17.59 -12.58 2.53
CA VAL A 135 17.22 -11.67 3.62
C VAL A 135 16.87 -12.51 4.86
N LEU A 136 17.47 -12.17 5.99
CA LEU A 136 17.24 -12.87 7.24
C LEU A 136 15.93 -12.41 7.91
N VAL A 137 15.33 -13.26 8.75
CA VAL A 137 14.12 -12.92 9.51
C VAL A 137 14.33 -11.70 10.40
N GLN A 138 15.51 -11.57 11.03
CA GLN A 138 15.86 -10.41 11.86
C GLN A 138 15.85 -9.10 11.06
N GLU A 139 16.05 -9.17 9.74
CA GLU A 139 15.98 -7.98 8.90
C GLU A 139 14.56 -7.62 8.48
N ILE A 140 13.55 -8.47 8.74
CA ILE A 140 12.15 -8.25 8.33
C ILE A 140 11.28 -7.82 9.50
N ASN A 141 11.27 -8.62 10.57
CA ASN A 141 10.41 -8.40 11.74
C ASN A 141 11.21 -8.26 13.04
N ASN A 142 12.51 -7.99 12.93
CA ASN A 142 13.45 -7.92 14.07
C ASN A 142 13.50 -9.21 14.92
N GLY A 143 13.12 -10.35 14.34
CA GLY A 143 13.28 -11.67 14.97
C GLY A 143 12.24 -12.00 16.06
N HIS A 144 11.15 -11.24 16.19
CA HIS A 144 10.11 -11.50 17.20
C HIS A 144 8.69 -11.47 16.60
N THR A 145 7.73 -12.01 17.36
CA THR A 145 6.33 -12.18 16.94
C THR A 145 5.35 -11.31 17.74
N LYS A 146 5.83 -10.18 18.26
CA LYS A 146 4.98 -9.20 18.95
C LYS A 146 4.34 -8.27 17.93
N ILE A 147 3.04 -8.44 17.71
CA ILE A 147 2.27 -7.79 16.67
C ILE A 147 1.23 -6.86 17.32
N GLU A 148 1.30 -5.57 17.00
CA GLU A 148 0.35 -4.55 17.48
C GLU A 148 -0.96 -4.60 16.69
N GLU A 149 -0.87 -4.92 15.40
CA GLU A 149 -2.00 -5.00 14.49
C GLU A 149 -1.71 -5.98 13.36
N LEU A 150 -2.75 -6.70 12.95
CA LEU A 150 -2.80 -7.46 11.70
C LEU A 150 -4.12 -7.13 11.04
N GLN A 151 -4.03 -6.65 9.81
CA GLN A 151 -5.18 -6.27 8.98
C GLN A 151 -5.21 -7.12 7.72
N VAL A 152 -6.40 -7.51 7.30
CA VAL A 152 -6.62 -8.20 6.02
C VAL A 152 -7.56 -7.36 5.19
N TYR A 153 -7.10 -7.05 3.99
CA TYR A 153 -7.83 -6.26 3.00
C TYR A 153 -8.24 -7.15 1.84
N LYS A 154 -9.52 -7.13 1.50
CA LYS A 154 -10.00 -7.65 0.22
C LYS A 154 -9.60 -6.68 -0.89
N ILE A 155 -9.14 -7.23 -2.01
CA ILE A 155 -8.82 -6.45 -3.20
C ILE A 155 -9.93 -6.66 -4.23
N THR A 156 -10.45 -5.54 -4.72
CA THR A 156 -11.36 -5.53 -5.87
C THR A 156 -10.81 -4.63 -6.96
N ASP A 157 -11.23 -4.90 -8.19
CA ASP A 157 -11.02 -3.96 -9.27
C ASP A 157 -11.84 -2.72 -8.95
N GLY A 158 -11.13 -1.60 -8.80
CA GLY A 158 -11.78 -0.31 -8.72
C GLY A 158 -12.31 0.09 -10.09
N PRO A 159 -13.17 1.12 -10.15
CA PRO A 159 -13.55 1.70 -11.43
C PRO A 159 -12.28 2.04 -12.21
N ASP A 160 -12.28 1.74 -13.52
CA ASP A 160 -11.19 2.15 -14.37
C ASP A 160 -11.14 3.69 -14.31
N LEU A 161 -10.05 4.24 -13.76
CA LEU A 161 -9.85 5.69 -13.63
C LEU A 161 -9.54 6.33 -14.99
N GLN A 162 -10.25 5.91 -16.04
CA GLN A 162 -10.54 6.84 -17.11
C GLN A 162 -11.38 7.93 -16.45
N LEU A 163 -10.85 9.15 -16.38
CA LEU A 163 -11.58 10.31 -15.89
C LEU A 163 -12.74 10.58 -16.87
N LEU A 164 -13.80 9.77 -16.79
CA LEU A 164 -15.04 9.94 -17.53
C LEU A 164 -15.73 11.23 -17.08
N GLU A 165 -15.48 11.63 -15.83
CA GLU A 165 -15.88 12.90 -15.28
C GLU A 165 -14.67 13.62 -14.65
N PRO A 166 -14.70 14.97 -14.60
CA PRO A 166 -13.66 15.75 -13.95
C PRO A 166 -13.45 15.30 -12.50
N TRP A 167 -12.20 15.00 -12.13
CA TRP A 167 -11.83 14.58 -10.78
C TRP A 167 -12.18 15.60 -9.67
N ARG A 168 -12.47 16.84 -10.06
CA ARG A 168 -13.16 17.83 -9.25
C ARG A 168 -14.25 18.50 -10.09
N PRO A 169 -15.48 18.64 -9.58
CA PRO A 169 -16.47 19.50 -10.22
C PRO A 169 -15.88 20.91 -10.28
N MET A 170 -15.74 21.47 -11.48
CA MET A 170 -15.22 22.82 -11.64
C MET A 170 -16.42 23.78 -11.58
N PRO A 171 -16.57 24.60 -10.52
CA PRO A 171 -17.58 25.63 -10.50
C PRO A 171 -17.31 26.67 -11.60
N GLU A 172 -18.32 27.47 -11.93
CA GLU A 172 -18.18 28.53 -12.93
C GLU A 172 -17.06 29.49 -12.52
N TRP A 173 -16.14 29.75 -13.45
CA TRP A 173 -14.99 30.59 -13.19
C TRP A 173 -15.41 32.04 -12.93
N ASN A 174 -15.06 32.57 -11.77
CA ASN A 174 -15.31 33.97 -11.40
C ASN A 174 -14.21 34.50 -10.47
N LEU A 175 -14.20 35.82 -10.26
CA LEU A 175 -13.17 36.49 -9.46
C LEU A 175 -13.13 35.99 -8.01
N ARG A 176 -14.29 35.68 -7.42
CA ARG A 176 -14.37 35.16 -6.05
C ARG A 176 -13.73 33.77 -5.94
N LEU A 177 -14.00 32.88 -6.91
CA LEU A 177 -13.37 31.57 -6.96
C LEU A 177 -11.85 31.68 -7.12
N LEU A 178 -11.38 32.60 -7.98
CA LEU A 178 -9.94 32.87 -8.15
C LEU A 178 -9.29 33.30 -6.83
N GLU A 179 -9.93 34.23 -6.09
CA GLU A 179 -9.44 34.69 -4.78
C GLU A 179 -9.39 33.55 -3.76
N THR A 180 -10.44 32.73 -3.68
CA THR A 180 -10.49 31.56 -2.79
C THR A 180 -9.38 30.57 -3.12
N LEU A 181 -9.19 30.20 -4.39
CA LEU A 181 -8.15 29.26 -4.79
C LEU A 181 -6.73 29.82 -4.53
N LYS A 182 -6.53 31.12 -4.71
CA LYS A 182 -5.27 31.77 -4.38
C LYS A 182 -4.97 31.68 -2.89
N ASP A 183 -5.96 31.97 -2.05
CA ASP A 183 -5.83 31.90 -0.59
C ASP A 183 -5.56 30.46 -0.12
N GLU A 184 -6.30 29.47 -0.65
CA GLU A 184 -6.08 28.05 -0.36
C GLU A 184 -4.66 27.59 -0.69
N VAL A 185 -4.14 27.95 -1.88
CA VAL A 185 -2.79 27.55 -2.29
C VAL A 185 -1.73 28.28 -1.45
N GLN A 186 -1.96 29.54 -1.08
CA GLN A 186 -1.02 30.31 -0.26
C GLN A 186 -0.96 29.79 1.17
N ASN A 187 -2.09 29.36 1.73
CA ASN A 187 -2.19 28.86 3.09
C ASN A 187 -2.06 27.33 3.18
N PHE A 188 -1.81 26.64 2.06
CA PHE A 188 -1.65 25.19 2.04
C PHE A 188 -0.41 24.78 2.84
N ALA A 189 -0.65 24.08 3.96
CA ALA A 189 0.38 23.44 4.77
C ALA A 189 0.20 21.91 4.71
N PRO A 190 1.26 21.14 4.44
CA PRO A 190 1.22 19.69 4.58
C PRO A 190 0.86 19.29 6.02
N ILE A 191 0.22 18.12 6.16
CA ILE A 191 -0.11 17.49 7.45
C ILE A 191 1.16 17.41 8.31
N GLU A 192 1.12 17.99 9.52
CA GLU A 192 2.28 18.20 10.38
C GLU A 192 2.97 16.87 10.76
N GLU A 193 2.17 15.81 10.92
CA GLU A 193 2.61 14.44 11.21
C GLU A 193 3.51 13.86 10.11
N LEU A 194 3.39 14.34 8.87
CA LEU A 194 4.21 13.87 7.76
C LEU A 194 5.61 14.52 7.72
N ARG A 195 5.85 15.58 8.50
CA ARG A 195 7.12 16.34 8.56
C ARG A 195 7.67 16.73 7.17
N ILE A 196 6.78 17.03 6.22
CA ILE A 196 7.17 17.40 4.85
C ILE A 196 7.51 18.90 4.83
N SER A 197 8.80 19.23 4.72
CA SER A 197 9.27 20.62 4.65
C SER A 197 9.14 21.25 3.25
N GLN A 198 8.99 20.44 2.20
CA GLN A 198 8.90 20.92 0.82
C GLN A 198 8.11 19.94 -0.06
N MET A 199 7.24 20.48 -0.91
CA MET A 199 6.59 19.75 -1.99
C MET A 199 7.28 20.07 -3.32
N LYS A 200 7.71 19.02 -4.06
CA LYS A 200 8.28 19.16 -5.40
C LYS A 200 7.33 18.56 -6.42
N LEU A 201 6.87 19.38 -7.35
CA LEU A 201 6.00 18.96 -8.46
C LEU A 201 6.84 18.72 -9.71
N LEU A 202 6.74 17.53 -10.30
CA LEU A 202 7.35 17.19 -11.58
C LEU A 202 6.27 17.04 -12.65
N LEU A 203 6.30 17.92 -13.65
CA LEU A 203 5.39 17.87 -14.81
C LEU A 203 6.02 17.04 -15.93
N ILE A 204 5.37 15.92 -16.30
CA ILE A 204 5.84 15.00 -17.34
C ILE A 204 4.80 14.92 -18.45
N GLY A 205 5.25 14.77 -19.69
CA GLY A 205 4.39 14.68 -20.87
C GLY A 205 5.17 14.90 -22.16
N PRO A 206 4.57 14.63 -23.33
CA PRO A 206 5.24 14.72 -24.63
C PRO A 206 5.74 16.14 -24.94
N VAL A 207 6.66 16.26 -25.89
CA VAL A 207 7.07 17.56 -26.46
C VAL A 207 5.81 18.25 -27.03
N GLY A 208 5.67 19.55 -26.80
CA GLY A 208 4.48 20.31 -27.19
C GLY A 208 3.27 20.16 -26.25
N GLY A 209 3.30 19.29 -25.24
CA GLY A 209 2.19 19.06 -24.29
C GLY A 209 1.90 20.21 -23.31
N GLY A 210 2.37 21.43 -23.57
CA GLY A 210 2.01 22.63 -22.79
C GLY A 210 2.59 22.74 -21.37
N LYS A 211 3.48 21.84 -20.94
CA LYS A 211 4.03 21.79 -19.57
C LYS A 211 4.66 23.13 -19.11
N SER A 212 5.55 23.70 -19.93
CA SER A 212 6.20 24.98 -19.63
C SER A 212 5.20 26.14 -19.63
N SER A 213 4.25 26.14 -20.56
CA SER A 213 3.19 27.15 -20.63
C SER A 213 2.32 27.11 -19.38
N PHE A 214 1.91 25.92 -18.94
CA PHE A 214 1.13 25.73 -17.71
C PHE A 214 1.87 26.25 -16.47
N PHE A 215 3.16 25.92 -16.33
CA PHE A 215 4.00 26.44 -15.26
C PHE A 215 4.06 27.98 -15.26
N ASN A 216 4.27 28.58 -16.43
CA ASN A 216 4.26 30.04 -16.58
C ASN A 216 2.89 30.65 -16.26
N THR A 217 1.79 30.00 -16.63
CA THR A 217 0.42 30.44 -16.31
C THR A 217 0.20 30.53 -14.81
N ILE A 218 0.58 29.49 -14.05
CA ILE A 218 0.47 29.49 -12.59
C ILE A 218 1.24 30.67 -12.00
N ASN A 219 2.51 30.82 -12.36
CA ASN A 219 3.34 31.92 -11.86
C ASN A 219 2.75 33.29 -12.21
N SER A 220 2.22 33.45 -13.43
CA SER A 220 1.63 34.70 -13.88
C SER A 220 0.38 35.07 -13.07
N ILE A 221 -0.45 34.08 -12.72
CA ILE A 221 -1.63 34.28 -11.87
C ILE A 221 -1.24 34.80 -10.49
N PHE A 222 -0.21 34.22 -9.87
CA PHE A 222 0.25 34.65 -8.54
C PHE A 222 0.97 36.01 -8.56
N ARG A 223 1.70 36.34 -9.63
CA ARG A 223 2.39 37.63 -9.76
C ARG A 223 1.50 38.77 -10.26
N GLY A 224 0.34 38.46 -10.84
CA GLY A 224 -0.57 39.46 -11.40
C GLY A 224 -0.11 40.06 -12.74
N HIS A 225 0.95 39.52 -13.34
CA HIS A 225 1.45 39.92 -14.66
C HIS A 225 2.02 38.70 -15.38
N VAL A 226 2.18 38.78 -16.71
CA VAL A 226 2.76 37.68 -17.50
C VAL A 226 4.20 37.42 -17.08
N THR A 227 4.55 36.15 -16.90
CA THR A 227 5.89 35.66 -16.56
C THR A 227 6.31 34.56 -17.51
N SER A 228 7.60 34.47 -17.82
CA SER A 228 8.17 33.44 -18.69
C SER A 228 9.45 32.90 -18.09
N GLN A 229 9.31 32.14 -17.00
CA GLN A 229 10.45 31.54 -16.30
C GLN A 229 10.87 30.21 -16.95
N ALA A 230 9.92 29.43 -17.46
CA ALA A 230 10.22 28.29 -18.32
C ALA A 230 10.14 28.72 -19.79
N CYS A 231 11.07 28.25 -20.64
CA CYS A 231 10.95 28.45 -22.08
C CYS A 231 9.68 27.76 -22.59
N SER A 232 8.71 28.56 -23.02
CA SER A 232 7.45 28.11 -23.61
C SER A 232 7.36 28.57 -25.07
N GLY A 233 7.10 27.66 -25.99
CA GLY A 233 7.03 27.89 -27.43
C GLY A 233 6.79 26.59 -28.19
N SER A 234 6.79 26.66 -29.52
CA SER A 234 6.74 25.49 -30.40
C SER A 234 8.16 25.10 -30.83
N ALA A 235 8.54 23.85 -30.64
CA ALA A 235 9.81 23.29 -31.07
C ALA A 235 9.66 21.79 -31.36
N GLU A 236 10.41 21.29 -32.34
CA GLU A 236 10.44 19.85 -32.67
C GLU A 236 11.10 19.00 -31.58
N HIS A 237 11.99 19.60 -30.79
CA HIS A 237 12.75 18.93 -29.74
C HIS A 237 12.51 19.56 -28.37
N SER A 238 12.68 18.75 -27.31
CA SER A 238 12.58 19.22 -25.92
C SER A 238 13.73 20.19 -25.61
N LEU A 239 13.41 21.34 -25.03
CA LEU A 239 14.40 22.28 -24.49
C LEU A 239 14.91 21.85 -23.10
N THR A 240 14.21 20.92 -22.45
CA THR A 240 14.63 20.32 -21.19
C THR A 240 15.44 19.06 -21.52
N THR A 241 16.77 19.22 -21.58
CA THR A 241 17.72 18.10 -21.64
C THR A 241 17.96 17.57 -20.22
N LYS A 242 18.23 16.27 -20.10
CA LYS A 242 18.55 15.60 -18.82
C LYS A 242 19.71 16.26 -18.08
#